data_AF-A0A560F5E3-F1
#
_entry.id   AF-A0A560F5E3-F1
#
_cell.length_a   1.000
_cell.length_b   1.000
_cell.length_c   1.000
_cell.angle_alpha   90.00
_cell.angle_beta   90.00
_cell.angle_gamma   90.00
#
_symmetry.space_group_name_H-M   'P 1'
#
loop_
_entity.id
_entity.type
_entity.pdbx_description
1 polymer ?
#
loop_
_entity_poly.entity_id
_entity_poly.type
_entity_poly.pdbx_seq_one_letter_code
_entity_poly.pdbx_strand_id
1 'polypeptide(L)'
;MIVGALVLSAALAIIIQRPLTGSLVPIPILLLVAWYAGSRLLIGLVPLAIAAAIGGSTGYWHAVYEISVQEPSLTIVTFTVLGCLAWHLALRSVGKAQALTIVFARVCVILVNLGFWIGSLWGDTPGQMWDQAQADRMFSSAGATITPTAFATAWAVALLTAGAWAAAKGRHFLVNTVATFAVIHMYTQWFERLGVTPISITVGGLIALGVGCLAWHYNRQIFGDED
;
A
#
# COMPACT_ATOMS: atom_id res chain seq x y z
N MET A 1 -6.78 18.73 -18.88
CA MET A 1 -5.48 18.59 -18.18
C MET A 1 -5.26 17.21 -17.59
N ILE A 2 -6.20 16.65 -16.82
CA ILE A 2 -6.05 15.33 -16.17
C ILE A 2 -5.82 14.20 -17.18
N VAL A 3 -6.73 14.04 -18.16
CA VAL A 3 -6.60 13.01 -19.21
C VAL A 3 -5.29 13.15 -19.99
N GLY A 4 -4.92 14.38 -20.36
CA GLY A 4 -3.66 14.64 -21.06
C GLY A 4 -2.42 14.26 -20.24
N ALA A 5 -2.41 14.51 -18.92
CA ALA A 5 -1.30 14.10 -18.07
C ALA A 5 -1.19 12.58 -17.95
N LEU A 6 -2.32 11.88 -17.82
CA LEU A 6 -2.35 10.42 -17.79
C LEU A 6 -1.82 9.83 -19.10
N VAL A 7 -2.35 10.26 -20.23
CA VAL A 7 -1.94 9.77 -21.56
C VAL A 7 -0.46 10.08 -21.82
N LEU A 8 0.00 11.29 -21.53
CA LEU A 8 1.41 11.67 -21.71
C LEU A 8 2.34 10.84 -20.82
N SER A 9 1.99 10.68 -19.54
CA SER A 9 2.81 9.92 -18.59
C SER A 9 2.93 8.45 -19.00
N ALA A 10 1.82 7.83 -19.42
CA ALA A 10 1.81 6.45 -19.88
C ALA A 10 2.55 6.28 -21.21
N ALA A 11 2.33 7.18 -22.18
CA ALA A 11 2.99 7.13 -23.49
C ALA A 11 4.52 7.26 -23.35
N LEU A 12 4.99 8.21 -22.54
CA LEU A 12 6.42 8.39 -22.33
C LEU A 12 7.06 7.20 -21.58
N ALA A 13 6.35 6.63 -20.60
CA ALA A 13 6.83 5.43 -19.90
C ALA A 13 7.01 4.24 -20.86
N ILE A 14 6.13 4.09 -21.86
CA ILE A 14 6.20 3.02 -22.87
C ILE A 14 7.30 3.28 -23.90
N ILE A 15 7.44 4.52 -24.37
CA ILE A 15 8.44 4.89 -25.38
C ILE A 15 9.86 4.77 -24.83
N ILE A 16 10.05 5.08 -23.54
CA ILE A 16 11.33 4.93 -22.86
C ILE A 16 11.51 3.45 -22.53
N GLN A 17 12.09 2.69 -23.46
CA GLN A 17 12.37 1.24 -23.37
C GLN A 17 13.42 0.86 -22.29
N ARG A 18 13.56 1.67 -21.25
CA ARG A 18 14.48 1.47 -20.13
C ARG A 18 13.66 1.35 -18.84
N PRO A 19 13.64 0.19 -18.17
CA PRO A 19 12.72 -0.11 -17.07
C PRO A 19 12.71 0.93 -15.94
N LEU A 20 13.90 1.36 -15.49
CA LEU A 20 14.03 2.33 -14.41
C LEU A 20 13.58 3.73 -14.84
N THR A 21 14.12 4.24 -15.95
CA THR A 21 13.79 5.60 -16.40
C THR A 21 12.35 5.73 -16.87
N GLY A 22 11.79 4.70 -17.53
CA GLY A 22 10.38 4.68 -17.94
C GLY A 22 9.44 4.76 -16.75
N SER A 23 9.76 4.10 -15.64
CA SER A 23 8.96 4.11 -14.41
C SER A 23 9.08 5.42 -13.61
N LEU A 24 10.19 6.16 -13.76
CA LEU A 24 10.40 7.44 -13.07
C LEU A 24 9.72 8.63 -13.76
N VAL A 25 9.55 8.59 -15.09
CA VAL A 25 9.01 9.71 -15.88
C VAL A 25 7.59 10.14 -15.50
N PRO A 26 6.64 9.24 -15.16
CA PRO A 26 5.31 9.62 -14.72
C PRO A 26 5.30 10.52 -13.47
N ILE A 27 6.25 10.33 -12.56
CA ILE A 27 6.28 11.00 -11.25
C ILE A 27 6.28 12.53 -11.36
N PRO A 28 7.25 13.19 -12.04
CA PRO A 28 7.27 14.64 -12.16
C PRO A 28 6.07 15.18 -12.95
N ILE A 29 5.62 14.48 -14.00
CA ILE A 29 4.47 14.90 -14.82
C ILE A 29 3.20 14.93 -13.97
N LEU A 30 2.92 13.83 -13.27
CA LEU A 30 1.74 13.72 -12.41
C LEU A 30 1.81 14.73 -11.27
N LEU A 31 2.96 14.91 -10.63
CA LEU A 31 3.14 15.84 -9.51
C LEU A 31 2.91 17.31 -9.95
N LEU A 32 3.55 17.74 -11.04
CA LEU A 32 3.44 19.11 -11.55
C LEU A 32 2.00 19.43 -11.99
N VAL A 33 1.37 18.53 -12.75
CA VAL A 33 -0.01 18.75 -13.21
C VAL A 33 -1.00 18.64 -12.05
N ALA A 34 -0.78 17.74 -11.09
CA ALA A 34 -1.59 17.66 -9.87
C ALA A 34 -1.53 18.97 -9.08
N TRP A 35 -0.33 19.52 -8.91
CA TRP A 35 -0.12 20.79 -8.21
C TRP A 35 -0.77 21.95 -8.96
N TYR A 36 -0.52 22.09 -10.26
CA TYR A 36 -1.10 23.18 -11.04
C TYR A 36 -2.63 23.09 -11.09
N ALA A 37 -3.18 21.91 -11.40
CA ALA A 37 -4.62 21.70 -11.54
C ALA A 37 -5.36 21.54 -10.19
N GLY A 38 -4.67 21.33 -9.07
CA GLY A 38 -5.31 20.99 -7.79
C GLY A 38 -6.01 19.63 -7.80
N SER A 39 -5.51 18.69 -8.60
CA SER A 39 -6.15 17.39 -8.79
C SER A 39 -5.74 16.40 -7.71
N ARG A 40 -6.71 16.04 -6.85
CA ARG A 40 -6.58 14.98 -5.84
C ARG A 40 -6.37 13.59 -6.46
N LEU A 41 -6.93 13.37 -7.64
CA LEU A 41 -6.72 12.12 -8.37
C LEU A 41 -5.26 11.98 -8.78
N LEU A 42 -4.71 12.99 -9.47
CA LEU A 42 -3.34 12.93 -9.98
C LEU A 42 -2.31 12.83 -8.86
N ILE A 43 -2.49 13.59 -7.76
CA ILE A 43 -1.55 13.49 -6.63
C ILE A 43 -1.61 12.12 -5.96
N GLY A 44 -2.79 11.47 -5.93
CA GLY A 44 -2.96 10.12 -5.42
C GLY A 44 -2.27 9.05 -6.29
N LEU A 45 -2.06 9.32 -7.58
CA LEU A 45 -1.31 8.43 -8.47
C LEU A 45 0.21 8.56 -8.32
N VAL A 46 0.72 9.64 -7.73
CA VAL A 46 2.16 9.85 -7.59
C VAL A 46 2.82 8.76 -6.71
N PRO A 47 2.29 8.39 -5.52
CA PRO A 47 2.84 7.27 -4.76
C PRO A 47 2.79 5.94 -5.53
N LEU A 48 1.77 5.71 -6.35
CA LEU A 48 1.69 4.50 -7.19
C LEU A 48 2.78 4.48 -8.27
N ALA A 49 3.06 5.62 -8.90
CA ALA A 49 4.16 5.75 -9.86
C ALA A 49 5.54 5.56 -9.18
N ILE A 50 5.70 6.06 -7.95
CA ILE A 50 6.90 5.78 -7.15
C ILE A 50 7.00 4.28 -6.85
N ALA A 51 5.90 3.62 -6.49
CA ALA A 51 5.88 2.19 -6.21
C ALA A 51 6.32 1.38 -7.42
N ALA A 52 5.83 1.74 -8.62
CA ALA A 52 6.27 1.13 -9.87
C ALA A 52 7.79 1.30 -10.11
N ALA A 53 8.34 2.46 -9.78
CA ALA A 53 9.78 2.73 -9.94
C ALA A 53 10.68 1.92 -8.99
N ILE A 54 10.15 1.43 -7.87
CA ILE A 54 10.91 0.63 -6.87
C ILE A 54 10.59 -0.86 -6.92
N GLY A 55 10.02 -1.36 -8.03
CA GLY A 55 9.77 -2.79 -8.24
C GLY A 55 8.33 -3.25 -7.96
N GLY A 56 7.39 -2.31 -7.85
CA GLY A 56 5.96 -2.61 -7.88
C GLY A 56 5.49 -2.91 -9.32
N SER A 57 4.69 -3.96 -9.51
CA SER A 57 4.11 -4.26 -10.81
C SER A 57 2.75 -4.93 -10.69
N THR A 58 2.02 -4.98 -11.81
CA THR A 58 0.75 -5.68 -11.91
C THR A 58 0.75 -6.55 -13.17
N GLY A 59 0.18 -7.75 -13.08
CA GLY A 59 0.09 -8.69 -14.18
C GLY A 59 -1.34 -9.19 -14.39
N TYR A 60 -1.60 -9.72 -15.58
CA TYR A 60 -2.85 -10.39 -15.91
C TYR A 60 -2.56 -11.67 -16.70
N TRP A 61 -3.06 -12.80 -16.20
CA TRP A 61 -2.92 -14.11 -16.82
C TRP A 61 -4.22 -14.90 -16.66
N HIS A 62 -4.95 -15.16 -17.76
CA HIS A 62 -6.16 -16.01 -17.78
C HIS A 62 -7.07 -15.86 -16.55
N ALA A 63 -7.71 -14.69 -16.39
CA ALA A 63 -8.59 -14.35 -15.27
C ALA A 63 -7.92 -14.29 -13.87
N VAL A 64 -6.59 -14.33 -13.79
CA VAL A 64 -5.82 -14.06 -12.58
C VAL A 64 -5.19 -12.68 -12.69
N TYR A 65 -5.39 -11.87 -11.65
CA TYR A 65 -4.73 -10.57 -11.48
C TYR A 65 -3.59 -10.72 -10.48
N GLU A 66 -2.41 -10.30 -10.88
CA GLU A 66 -1.22 -10.31 -10.06
C GLU A 66 -0.89 -8.89 -9.63
N ILE A 67 -0.56 -8.72 -8.35
CA ILE A 67 0.10 -7.54 -7.83
C ILE A 67 1.42 -8.03 -7.23
N SER A 68 2.53 -7.50 -7.71
CA SER A 68 3.86 -7.87 -7.26
C SER A 68 4.52 -6.67 -6.59
N VAL A 69 5.16 -6.93 -5.45
CA VAL A 69 6.05 -5.98 -4.78
C VAL A 69 7.35 -6.73 -4.56
N GLN A 70 8.37 -6.41 -5.37
CA GLN A 70 9.63 -7.15 -5.35
C GLN A 70 10.46 -6.91 -4.08
N GLU A 71 10.38 -5.71 -3.50
CA GLU A 71 11.10 -5.31 -2.29
C GLU A 71 10.10 -4.81 -1.21
N PRO A 72 9.40 -5.73 -0.51
CA PRO A 72 8.41 -5.39 0.52
C PRO A 72 8.92 -4.44 1.61
N SER A 73 10.12 -4.66 2.16
CA SER A 73 10.70 -3.82 3.22
C SER A 73 10.97 -2.42 2.72
N LEU A 74 11.52 -2.28 1.51
CA LEU A 74 11.82 -0.99 0.92
C LEU A 74 10.56 -0.19 0.62
N THR A 75 9.52 -0.89 0.18
CA THR A 75 8.18 -0.33 -0.02
C THR A 75 7.64 0.22 1.30
N ILE A 76 7.69 -0.57 2.38
CA ILE A 76 7.24 -0.15 3.72
C ILE A 76 8.02 1.08 4.18
N VAL A 77 9.35 1.05 4.15
CA VAL A 77 10.19 2.15 4.64
C VAL A 77 9.97 3.42 3.82
N THR A 78 10.01 3.31 2.49
CA THR A 78 9.88 4.45 1.57
C THR A 78 8.52 5.12 1.76
N PHE A 79 7.43 4.37 1.75
CA PHE A 79 6.10 4.96 1.88
C PHE A 79 5.76 5.38 3.30
N THR A 80 6.38 4.79 4.33
CA THR A 80 6.28 5.32 5.70
C THR A 80 6.94 6.69 5.78
N VAL A 81 8.16 6.84 5.28
CA VAL A 81 8.88 8.13 5.29
C VAL A 81 8.15 9.17 4.46
N LEU A 82 7.79 8.86 3.22
CA LEU A 82 7.06 9.77 2.33
C LEU A 82 5.69 10.16 2.90
N GLY A 83 4.96 9.19 3.47
CA GLY A 83 3.67 9.44 4.13
C GLY A 83 3.79 10.35 5.35
N CYS A 84 4.78 10.11 6.21
CA CYS A 84 5.07 10.96 7.37
C CYS A 84 5.48 12.38 6.95
N LEU A 85 6.34 12.53 5.93
CA LEU A 85 6.73 13.83 5.39
C LEU A 85 5.53 14.58 4.82
N ALA A 86 4.71 13.92 4.00
CA ALA A 86 3.51 14.52 3.44
C ALA A 86 2.49 14.91 4.51
N TRP A 87 2.30 14.08 5.54
CA TRP A 87 1.48 14.41 6.69
C TRP A 87 2.02 15.62 7.45
N HIS A 88 3.33 15.67 7.70
CA HIS A 88 3.97 16.78 8.38
C HIS A 88 3.86 18.10 7.60
N LEU A 89 3.98 18.04 6.28
CA LEU A 89 3.73 19.18 5.39
C LEU A 89 2.26 19.60 5.40
N ALA A 90 1.33 18.64 5.45
CA ALA A 90 -0.10 18.93 5.56
C ALA A 90 -0.46 19.68 6.84
N LEU A 91 0.23 19.42 7.95
CA LEU A 91 0.05 20.15 9.21
C LEU A 91 0.49 21.62 9.15
N ARG A 92 1.38 21.97 8.21
CA ARG A 92 1.91 23.33 8.00
C ARG A 92 1.30 24.06 6.81
N SER A 93 0.46 23.37 6.05
CA SER A 93 -0.13 23.90 4.82
C SER A 93 -1.61 24.20 5.03
N VAL A 94 -2.15 25.11 4.22
CA VAL A 94 -3.58 25.42 4.19
C VAL A 94 -4.15 25.29 2.77
N GLY A 95 -5.47 25.12 2.66
CA GLY A 95 -6.19 25.12 1.39
C GLY A 95 -5.76 23.98 0.45
N LYS A 96 -5.45 24.33 -0.80
CA LYS A 96 -5.13 23.35 -1.86
C LYS A 96 -3.91 22.49 -1.54
N ALA A 97 -2.84 23.08 -1.03
CA ALA A 97 -1.60 22.36 -0.70
C ALA A 97 -1.83 21.30 0.39
N GLN A 98 -2.62 21.64 1.42
CA GLN A 98 -3.01 20.72 2.48
C GLN A 98 -3.82 19.55 1.94
N ALA A 99 -4.82 19.81 1.08
CA ALA A 99 -5.66 18.76 0.52
C ALA A 99 -4.85 17.76 -0.33
N LEU A 100 -3.90 18.25 -1.14
CA LEU A 100 -3.07 17.39 -1.98
C LEU A 100 -2.10 16.53 -1.15
N THR A 101 -1.45 17.12 -0.15
CA THR A 101 -0.51 16.41 0.73
C THR A 101 -1.20 15.37 1.62
N ILE A 102 -2.43 15.62 2.09
CA ILE A 102 -3.23 14.62 2.80
C ILE A 102 -3.55 13.43 1.90
N VAL A 103 -3.99 13.65 0.66
CA VAL A 103 -4.29 12.54 -0.27
C VAL A 103 -3.04 11.72 -0.56
N PHE A 104 -1.91 12.38 -0.81
CA PHE A 104 -0.64 11.71 -1.00
C PHE A 104 -0.29 10.82 0.22
N ALA A 105 -0.35 11.37 1.43
CA ALA A 105 -0.06 10.61 2.65
C ALA A 105 -0.98 9.40 2.84
N ARG A 106 -2.28 9.55 2.52
CA ARG A 106 -3.27 8.46 2.58
C ARG A 106 -2.94 7.31 1.65
N VAL A 107 -2.52 7.59 0.41
CA VAL A 107 -2.10 6.55 -0.53
C VAL A 107 -0.80 5.89 -0.08
N CYS A 108 0.14 6.63 0.50
CA CYS A 108 1.32 6.02 1.12
C CYS A 108 0.96 5.01 2.22
N VAL A 109 -0.01 5.31 3.09
CA VAL A 109 -0.49 4.35 4.11
C VAL A 109 -1.02 3.06 3.47
N ILE A 110 -1.75 3.16 2.36
CA ILE A 110 -2.23 1.99 1.62
C ILE A 110 -1.05 1.17 1.09
N LEU A 111 -0.04 1.82 0.52
CA LEU A 111 1.14 1.14 -0.03
C LEU A 111 2.03 0.49 1.05
N VAL A 112 2.12 1.09 2.24
CA VAL A 112 2.78 0.46 3.39
C VAL A 112 2.11 -0.86 3.74
N ASN A 113 0.77 -0.88 3.79
CA ASN A 113 0.04 -2.11 4.06
C ASN A 113 0.18 -3.14 2.92
N LEU A 114 0.27 -2.70 1.67
CA LEU A 114 0.54 -3.60 0.55
C LEU A 114 1.93 -4.24 0.68
N GLY A 115 2.96 -3.47 1.06
CA GLY A 115 4.28 -4.01 1.36
C GLY A 115 4.25 -5.04 2.48
N PHE A 116 3.55 -4.77 3.58
CA PHE A 116 3.39 -5.75 4.65
C PHE A 116 2.63 -7.00 4.20
N TRP A 117 1.58 -6.85 3.39
CA TRP A 117 0.81 -7.97 2.90
C TRP A 117 1.66 -8.93 2.07
N ILE A 118 2.37 -8.39 1.07
CA ILE A 118 3.27 -9.19 0.23
C ILE A 118 4.41 -9.77 1.08
N GLY A 119 5.08 -8.96 1.90
CA GLY A 119 6.15 -9.44 2.79
C GLY A 119 5.70 -10.54 3.75
N SER A 120 4.44 -10.53 4.21
CA SER A 120 3.91 -11.55 5.12
C SER A 120 3.70 -12.93 4.49
N LEU A 121 3.69 -12.99 3.15
CA LEU A 121 3.55 -14.23 2.38
C LEU A 121 4.92 -14.76 1.96
N TRP A 122 5.81 -13.89 1.47
CA TRP A 122 7.05 -14.33 0.83
C TRP A 122 8.34 -13.93 1.55
N GLY A 123 8.27 -13.06 2.56
CA GLY A 123 9.45 -12.48 3.20
C GLY A 123 10.11 -11.42 2.31
N ASP A 124 11.35 -11.08 2.62
CA ASP A 124 12.14 -10.13 1.82
C ASP A 124 13.65 -10.30 2.03
N THR A 125 14.44 -9.96 1.02
CA THR A 125 15.90 -9.82 1.09
C THR A 125 16.26 -8.44 0.56
N PRO A 126 16.29 -7.41 1.43
CA PRO A 126 16.34 -6.02 0.99
C PRO A 126 17.56 -5.73 0.12
N GLY A 127 17.33 -5.13 -1.05
CA GLY A 127 18.37 -4.71 -1.99
C GLY A 127 18.80 -5.78 -2.99
N GLN A 128 18.19 -6.98 -2.95
CA GLN A 128 18.45 -8.05 -3.91
C GLN A 128 18.18 -7.61 -5.36
N MET A 129 17.20 -6.74 -5.58
CA MET A 129 16.87 -6.21 -6.91
C MET A 129 18.02 -5.38 -7.53
N TRP A 130 18.89 -4.80 -6.70
CA TRP A 130 19.96 -3.90 -7.14
C TRP A 130 21.35 -4.52 -7.12
N ASP A 131 21.49 -5.74 -6.62
CA ASP A 131 22.73 -6.50 -6.66
C ASP A 131 22.83 -7.32 -7.96
N GLN A 132 23.47 -6.73 -8.98
CA GLN A 132 23.74 -7.41 -10.26
C GLN A 132 24.61 -8.67 -10.12
N ALA A 133 25.38 -8.82 -9.04
CA ALA A 133 26.24 -9.99 -8.82
C ALA A 133 25.47 -11.23 -8.32
N GLN A 134 24.20 -11.08 -7.92
CA GLN A 134 23.33 -12.16 -7.46
C GLN A 134 22.37 -12.70 -8.52
N ALA A 135 22.33 -12.11 -9.73
CA ALA A 135 21.50 -12.61 -10.84
C ALA A 135 21.84 -14.08 -11.22
N ASP A 136 23.07 -14.52 -10.98
CA ASP A 136 23.53 -15.90 -11.18
C ASP A 136 23.21 -16.85 -10.02
N ARG A 137 22.62 -16.35 -8.92
CA ARG A 137 22.30 -17.12 -7.71
C ARG A 137 20.87 -16.85 -7.27
N MET A 138 19.92 -17.26 -8.11
CA MET A 138 18.47 -17.30 -7.83
C MET A 138 18.09 -18.03 -6.52
N PHE A 139 19.05 -18.63 -5.80
CA PHE A 139 18.88 -19.31 -4.52
C PHE A 139 19.97 -19.03 -3.44
N SER A 140 20.83 -17.98 -3.56
CA SER A 140 21.83 -17.72 -2.50
C SER A 140 21.39 -16.67 -1.48
N SER A 141 21.03 -17.14 -0.30
CA SER A 141 20.64 -16.42 0.93
C SER A 141 21.82 -15.78 1.67
N ALA A 142 22.54 -14.84 1.03
CA ALA A 142 23.66 -14.13 1.67
C ALA A 142 23.29 -12.74 2.23
N GLY A 143 22.10 -12.23 1.96
CA GLY A 143 21.59 -10.97 2.55
C GLY A 143 20.80 -11.19 3.85
N ALA A 144 20.58 -10.12 4.61
CA ALA A 144 19.70 -10.16 5.78
C ALA A 144 18.26 -10.49 5.33
N THR A 145 17.83 -11.73 5.54
CA THR A 145 16.50 -12.19 5.13
C THR A 145 15.48 -11.86 6.21
N ILE A 146 14.45 -11.09 5.87
CA ILE A 146 13.31 -10.81 6.73
C ILE A 146 12.27 -11.91 6.47
N THR A 147 11.95 -12.69 7.50
CA THR A 147 11.04 -13.83 7.36
C THR A 147 9.59 -13.38 7.13
N PRO A 148 8.76 -14.18 6.43
CA PRO A 148 7.33 -13.91 6.28
C PRO A 148 6.63 -13.71 7.64
N THR A 149 7.00 -14.52 8.63
CA THR A 149 6.48 -14.41 10.00
C THR A 149 6.84 -13.09 10.68
N ALA A 150 8.03 -12.53 10.41
CA ALA A 150 8.42 -11.23 10.95
C ALA A 150 7.58 -10.10 10.36
N PHE A 151 7.29 -10.14 9.05
CA PHE A 151 6.34 -9.20 8.43
C PHE A 151 4.94 -9.37 8.99
N ALA A 152 4.45 -10.61 9.13
CA ALA A 152 3.11 -10.87 9.65
C ALA A 152 2.94 -10.34 11.09
N THR A 153 3.93 -10.54 11.97
CA THR A 153 3.87 -10.05 13.36
C THR A 153 4.02 -8.54 13.43
N ALA A 154 4.98 -7.96 12.70
CA ALA A 154 5.16 -6.51 12.64
C ALA A 154 3.91 -5.81 12.09
N TRP A 155 3.28 -6.37 11.06
CA TRP A 155 2.05 -5.84 10.48
C TRP A 155 0.89 -5.88 11.48
N ALA A 156 0.71 -6.97 12.22
CA ALA A 156 -0.32 -7.07 13.25
C ALA A 156 -0.13 -6.00 14.34
N VAL A 157 1.10 -5.81 14.83
CA VAL A 157 1.43 -4.78 15.82
C VAL A 157 1.18 -3.37 15.26
N ALA A 158 1.58 -3.11 14.01
CA ALA A 158 1.37 -1.84 13.34
C ALA A 158 -0.13 -1.53 13.18
N LEU A 159 -0.94 -2.51 12.78
CA LEU A 159 -2.39 -2.37 12.64
C LEU A 159 -3.05 -2.08 13.99
N LEU A 160 -2.73 -2.84 15.04
CA LEU A 160 -3.31 -2.61 16.37
C LEU A 160 -2.95 -1.23 16.93
N THR A 161 -1.67 -0.85 16.84
CA THR A 161 -1.17 0.43 17.37
C THR A 161 -1.74 1.62 16.59
N ALA A 162 -1.72 1.57 15.26
CA ALA A 162 -2.27 2.61 14.40
C ALA A 162 -3.80 2.70 14.53
N GLY A 163 -4.50 1.58 14.64
CA GLY A 163 -5.95 1.52 14.83
C GLY A 163 -6.40 2.14 16.15
N ALA A 164 -5.76 1.74 17.26
CA ALA A 164 -6.03 2.31 18.58
C ALA A 164 -5.77 3.82 18.62
N TRP A 165 -4.65 4.27 18.03
CA TRP A 165 -4.34 5.69 17.92
C TRP A 165 -5.35 6.45 17.05
N ALA A 166 -5.74 5.87 15.91
CA ALA A 166 -6.68 6.47 14.98
C ALA A 166 -8.07 6.63 15.61
N ALA A 167 -8.55 5.61 16.33
CA ALA A 167 -9.80 5.66 17.07
C ALA A 167 -9.76 6.73 18.16
N ALA A 168 -8.69 6.76 18.98
CA ALA A 168 -8.52 7.75 20.04
C ALA A 168 -8.42 9.20 19.53
N LYS A 169 -8.03 9.41 18.26
CA LYS A 169 -7.90 10.73 17.62
C LYS A 169 -9.00 11.04 16.61
N GLY A 170 -10.06 10.22 16.51
CA GLY A 170 -11.16 10.45 15.57
C GLY A 170 -10.71 10.50 14.10
N ARG A 171 -9.73 9.67 13.70
CA ARG A 171 -9.16 9.66 12.34
C ARG A 171 -9.86 8.65 11.44
N HIS A 172 -11.05 9.00 10.93
CA HIS A 172 -11.95 8.05 10.25
C HIS A 172 -11.28 7.29 9.10
N PHE A 173 -10.52 8.01 8.25
CA PHE A 173 -9.80 7.38 7.15
C PHE A 173 -8.86 6.27 7.65
N LEU A 174 -8.03 6.57 8.65
CA LEU A 174 -7.04 5.61 9.14
C LEU A 174 -7.70 4.44 9.87
N VAL A 175 -8.78 4.69 10.64
CA VAL A 175 -9.58 3.62 11.27
C VAL A 175 -10.08 2.65 10.20
N ASN A 176 -10.73 3.15 9.16
CA ASN A 176 -11.26 2.31 8.07
C ASN A 176 -10.14 1.58 7.33
N THR A 177 -9.03 2.24 7.03
CA THR A 177 -7.88 1.61 6.36
C THR A 177 -7.29 0.47 7.20
N VAL A 178 -7.02 0.73 8.48
CA VAL A 178 -6.48 -0.29 9.39
C VAL A 178 -7.46 -1.44 9.59
N ALA A 179 -8.76 -1.17 9.76
CA ALA A 179 -9.76 -2.21 9.89
C ALA A 179 -9.80 -3.12 8.66
N THR A 180 -9.81 -2.55 7.46
CA THR A 180 -9.77 -3.31 6.20
C THR A 180 -8.52 -4.17 6.11
N PHE A 181 -7.34 -3.59 6.37
CA PHE A 181 -6.09 -4.35 6.30
C PHE A 181 -5.92 -5.36 7.43
N ALA A 182 -6.54 -5.16 8.60
CA ALA A 182 -6.61 -6.16 9.66
C ALA A 182 -7.45 -7.37 9.25
N VAL A 183 -8.56 -7.15 8.53
CA VAL A 183 -9.33 -8.25 7.95
C VAL A 183 -8.51 -9.00 6.89
N ILE A 184 -7.80 -8.28 6.01
CA ILE A 184 -6.92 -8.88 5.00
C ILE A 184 -5.79 -9.68 5.67
N HIS A 185 -5.15 -9.13 6.69
CA HIS A 185 -4.11 -9.81 7.47
C HIS A 185 -4.65 -11.10 8.07
N MET A 186 -5.76 -11.01 8.81
CA MET A 186 -6.40 -12.16 9.43
C MET A 186 -6.77 -13.22 8.41
N TYR A 187 -7.40 -12.84 7.30
CA TYR A 187 -7.77 -13.73 6.20
C TYR A 187 -6.53 -14.43 5.62
N THR A 188 -5.49 -13.67 5.30
CA THR A 188 -4.26 -14.20 4.70
C THR A 188 -3.61 -15.21 5.64
N GLN A 189 -3.39 -14.83 6.89
CA GLN A 189 -2.72 -15.68 7.88
C GLN A 189 -3.57 -16.89 8.29
N TRP A 190 -4.91 -16.77 8.24
CA TRP A 190 -5.82 -17.87 8.48
C TRP A 190 -5.61 -19.00 7.47
N PHE A 191 -5.61 -18.67 6.17
CA PHE A 191 -5.46 -19.66 5.11
C PHE A 191 -4.03 -20.16 4.96
N GLU A 192 -3.01 -19.33 5.21
CA GLU A 192 -1.61 -19.78 5.24
C GLU A 192 -1.36 -20.83 6.33
N ARG A 193 -2.05 -20.73 7.48
CA ARG A 193 -1.84 -21.63 8.61
C ARG A 193 -2.77 -22.85 8.63
N LEU A 194 -4.02 -22.67 8.23
CA LEU A 194 -5.06 -23.69 8.32
C LEU A 194 -5.38 -24.35 6.97
N GLY A 195 -4.87 -23.79 5.88
CA GLY A 195 -5.15 -24.25 4.52
C GLY A 195 -6.59 -23.99 4.07
N VAL A 196 -6.82 -24.26 2.78
CA VAL A 196 -8.12 -24.10 2.13
C VAL A 196 -8.91 -25.41 2.25
N THR A 197 -9.45 -25.67 3.44
CA THR A 197 -10.35 -26.81 3.70
C THR A 197 -11.80 -26.32 3.86
N PRO A 198 -12.83 -27.17 3.61
CA PRO A 198 -14.23 -26.77 3.77
C PRO A 198 -14.55 -26.19 5.16
N ILE A 199 -13.98 -26.79 6.22
CA ILE A 199 -14.12 -26.32 7.60
C ILE A 199 -13.45 -24.95 7.77
N SER A 200 -12.21 -24.80 7.30
CA SER A 200 -11.47 -23.53 7.36
C SER A 200 -12.21 -22.40 6.66
N ILE A 201 -12.77 -22.66 5.47
CA ILE A 201 -13.58 -21.68 4.71
C ILE A 201 -14.85 -21.31 5.48
N THR A 202 -15.58 -22.29 6.01
CA THR A 202 -16.85 -22.05 6.71
C THR A 202 -16.63 -21.23 7.97
N VAL A 203 -15.64 -21.61 8.79
CA VAL A 203 -15.32 -20.91 10.03
C VAL A 203 -14.76 -19.51 9.74
N GLY A 204 -13.84 -19.39 8.77
CA GLY A 204 -13.29 -18.11 8.35
C GLY A 204 -14.38 -17.14 7.84
N GLY A 205 -15.35 -17.66 7.07
CA GLY A 205 -16.50 -16.89 6.59
C GLY A 205 -17.41 -16.39 7.73
N LEU A 206 -17.70 -17.24 8.73
CA LEU A 206 -18.49 -16.83 9.90
C LEU A 206 -17.78 -15.76 10.73
N ILE A 207 -16.46 -15.87 10.92
CA ILE A 207 -15.66 -14.85 11.61
C ILE A 207 -15.69 -13.54 10.84
N ALA A 208 -15.50 -13.58 9.50
CA ALA A 208 -15.52 -12.39 8.66
C ALA A 208 -16.88 -11.66 8.72
N LEU A 209 -18.00 -12.40 8.73
CA LEU A 209 -19.33 -11.82 8.92
C LEU A 209 -19.47 -11.13 10.29
N GLY A 210 -19.02 -11.80 11.36
CA GLY A 210 -19.03 -11.23 12.70
C GLY A 210 -18.24 -9.92 12.80
N VAL A 211 -17.02 -9.89 12.23
CA VAL A 211 -16.18 -8.68 12.19
C VAL A 211 -16.84 -7.57 11.35
N GLY A 212 -17.43 -7.90 10.21
CA GLY A 212 -18.16 -6.95 9.38
C GLY A 212 -19.34 -6.30 10.11
N CYS A 213 -20.14 -7.09 10.82
CA CYS A 213 -21.23 -6.59 11.65
C CYS A 213 -20.75 -5.66 12.76
N LEU A 214 -19.65 -6.00 13.45
CA LEU A 214 -19.06 -5.16 14.50
C LEU A 214 -18.55 -3.83 13.93
N ALA A 215 -17.86 -3.85 12.79
CA ALA A 215 -17.38 -2.65 12.14
C ALA A 215 -18.53 -1.73 11.68
N TRP A 216 -19.60 -2.32 11.13
CA TRP A 216 -20.80 -1.57 10.77
C TRP A 216 -21.47 -0.93 11.99
N HIS A 217 -21.61 -1.68 13.08
CA HIS A 217 -22.18 -1.18 14.32
C HIS A 217 -21.36 -0.03 14.92
N TYR A 218 -20.04 -0.18 14.97
CA TYR A 218 -19.12 0.85 15.45
C TYR A 218 -19.24 2.14 14.63
N ASN A 219 -19.23 2.02 13.30
CA ASN A 219 -19.35 3.19 12.43
C ASN A 219 -20.69 3.92 12.61
N ARG A 220 -21.78 3.17 12.83
CA ARG A 220 -23.10 3.77 13.06
C ARG A 220 -23.20 4.46 14.42
N GLN A 221 -22.61 3.90 15.49
CA GLN A 221 -22.67 4.50 16.82
C GLN A 221 -21.86 5.77 16.96
N ILE A 222 -20.75 5.88 16.23
CA ILE A 222 -19.81 7.00 16.39
C ILE A 222 -20.04 8.08 15.33
N PHE A 223 -20.58 7.71 14.16
CA PHE A 223 -20.72 8.63 13.02
C PHE A 223 -22.15 8.72 12.45
N GLY A 224 -23.13 8.06 13.06
CA GLY A 224 -24.50 7.97 12.54
C GLY A 224 -25.46 9.07 13.00
N ASP A 225 -24.99 10.06 13.78
CA ASP A 225 -25.84 11.14 14.32
C ASP A 225 -25.65 12.49 13.59
N GLU A 226 -24.99 12.53 12.43
CA GLU A 226 -24.93 13.70 11.55
C GLU A 226 -25.90 13.54 10.36
N ASP A 227 -27.21 13.64 10.63
CA ASP A 227 -28.25 13.94 9.63
C ASP A 227 -28.72 15.40 9.78
#